data_AF-A0A3D5MLV9-F1
#
_entry.id   AF-A0A3D5MLV9-F1
#
_cell.length_a   1.000
_cell.length_b   1.000
_cell.length_c   1.000
_cell.angle_alpha   90.00
_cell.angle_beta   90.00
_cell.angle_gamma   90.00
#
_symmetry.space_group_name_H-M   'P 1'
#
loop_
_entity.id
_entity.type
_entity.pdbx_description
1 polymer ?
#
loop_
_entity_poly.entity_id
_entity_poly.type
_entity_poly.pdbx_seq_one_letter_code
_entity_poly.pdbx_strand_id
1 'polypeptide(L)'
;MTNGTRGSRCAAPGYDRYPHLFSEGRFGRLTLRNRIIMAPMGTGFATSDGRVTDRHLHYYAERAAGGVGMVITEVVGVEGDIDPTPAGNLLRLDSDLHIAGFSDLARVIHDHGAAACIQLTPGFGRQGQAPPGRGLVSSSDTPSFTDPKTTARGLSREEIARLVRAFGEAARRAASAGFDAVEIHGHTGYLVDQFLSPLWNTRTDEYGGSLDNRVRFAVELIGSVRERLGPDFPVSFRFSADLKVPG
;
A
#
# COMPACT_ATOMS: atom_id res chain seq x y z
N MET A 1 13.06 -27.83 43.03
CA MET A 1 13.09 -26.61 42.20
C MET A 1 12.66 -27.00 40.80
N THR A 2 11.45 -26.59 40.44
CA THR A 2 10.69 -27.04 39.26
C THR A 2 11.20 -26.38 37.99
N ASN A 3 11.72 -27.19 37.06
CA ASN A 3 12.00 -26.76 35.70
C ASN A 3 10.68 -26.80 34.92
N GLY A 4 10.06 -25.63 34.72
CA GLY A 4 8.80 -25.47 34.02
C GLY A 4 8.96 -25.85 32.54
N THR A 5 8.31 -26.94 32.15
CA THR A 5 8.11 -27.36 30.78
C THR A 5 7.41 -26.25 30.00
N ARG A 6 8.12 -25.65 29.04
CA ARG A 6 7.50 -24.83 27.99
C ARG A 6 6.49 -25.71 27.27
N GLY A 7 5.22 -25.30 27.30
CA GLY A 7 4.13 -25.99 26.66
C GLY A 7 4.49 -26.35 25.22
N SER A 8 4.44 -27.64 24.92
CA SER A 8 4.43 -28.18 23.57
C SER A 8 3.29 -27.52 22.81
N ARG A 9 3.60 -26.52 21.98
CA ARG A 9 2.69 -26.08 20.93
C ARG A 9 2.55 -27.29 20.02
N CYS A 10 1.36 -27.90 19.96
CA CYS A 10 1.06 -28.90 18.94
C CYS A 10 1.47 -28.30 17.59
N ALA A 11 2.56 -28.79 17.02
CA ALA A 11 3.05 -28.34 15.73
C ALA A 11 1.97 -28.73 14.71
N ALA A 12 1.26 -27.74 14.19
CA ALA A 12 0.33 -27.98 13.10
C ALA A 12 1.07 -28.72 11.97
N PRO A 13 0.44 -29.71 11.29
CA PRO A 13 1.09 -30.54 10.29
C PRO A 13 1.61 -29.65 9.14
N GLY A 14 2.92 -29.40 9.13
CA GLY A 14 3.56 -28.47 8.19
C GLY A 14 4.85 -27.85 8.71
N TYR A 15 4.97 -27.65 10.02
CA TYR A 15 6.16 -27.04 10.65
C TYR A 15 7.44 -27.84 10.37
N ASP A 16 7.40 -29.16 10.51
CA ASP A 16 8.57 -30.03 10.29
C ASP A 16 8.92 -30.18 8.81
N ARG A 17 7.94 -30.01 7.91
CA ARG A 17 8.11 -30.16 6.46
C ARG A 17 8.67 -28.90 5.79
N TYR A 18 8.32 -27.72 6.29
CA TYR A 18 8.75 -26.42 5.74
C TYR A 18 9.31 -25.51 6.84
N PRO A 19 10.39 -25.92 7.53
CA PRO A 19 10.86 -25.27 8.75
C PRO A 19 11.28 -23.81 8.52
N HIS A 20 11.82 -23.48 7.34
CA HIS A 20 12.17 -22.10 7.01
C HIS A 20 10.95 -21.20 6.83
N LEU A 21 9.89 -21.71 6.21
CA LEU A 21 8.68 -20.94 5.95
C LEU A 21 7.92 -20.65 7.26
N PHE A 22 7.83 -21.66 8.13
CA PHE A 22 7.10 -21.58 9.39
C PHE A 22 7.93 -21.08 10.58
N SER A 23 9.23 -20.84 10.40
CA SER A 23 10.07 -20.15 11.40
C SER A 23 9.69 -18.69 11.54
N GLU A 24 9.90 -18.11 12.72
CA GLU A 24 9.67 -16.68 12.96
C GLU A 24 10.42 -15.80 11.93
N GLY A 25 9.73 -14.75 11.49
CA GLY A 25 10.27 -13.70 10.64
C GLY A 25 10.40 -12.39 11.40
N ARG A 26 11.27 -11.49 10.93
CA ARG A 26 11.37 -10.13 11.46
C ARG A 26 11.19 -9.10 10.35
N PHE A 27 10.40 -8.07 10.62
CA PHE A 27 10.24 -6.92 9.75
C PHE A 27 10.32 -5.64 10.58
N GLY A 28 11.49 -4.99 10.56
CA GLY A 28 11.81 -3.91 11.50
C GLY A 28 11.68 -4.40 12.94
N ARG A 29 10.83 -3.72 13.71
CA ARG A 29 10.50 -4.08 15.10
C ARG A 29 9.47 -5.21 15.25
N LEU A 30 8.83 -5.66 14.16
CA LEU A 30 7.80 -6.70 14.21
C LEU A 30 8.44 -8.09 14.24
N THR A 31 7.91 -8.94 15.13
CA THR A 31 8.13 -10.38 15.11
C THR A 31 6.91 -11.03 14.48
N LEU A 32 7.09 -11.69 13.34
CA LEU A 32 6.04 -12.42 12.63
C LEU A 32 6.11 -13.90 12.99
N ARG A 33 4.96 -14.51 13.27
CA ARG A 33 4.87 -15.94 13.64
C ARG A 33 5.40 -16.91 12.58
N ASN A 34 5.50 -16.46 11.33
CA ASN A 34 6.10 -17.18 10.21
C ASN A 34 6.46 -16.20 9.07
N ARG A 35 7.03 -16.71 7.99
CA ARG A 35 7.48 -15.93 6.82
C ARG A 35 6.46 -15.91 5.68
N ILE A 36 5.21 -16.26 5.95
CA ILE A 36 4.13 -16.26 4.96
C ILE A 36 3.42 -14.91 5.05
N ILE A 37 3.42 -14.15 3.96
CA ILE A 37 2.77 -12.84 3.88
C ILE A 37 1.69 -12.93 2.81
N MET A 38 0.46 -12.54 3.15
CA MET A 38 -0.58 -12.35 2.15
C MET A 38 -0.28 -11.05 1.38
N ALA A 39 -0.11 -11.18 0.07
CA ALA A 39 0.06 -10.03 -0.82
C ALA A 39 -1.24 -9.20 -0.94
N PRO A 40 -1.13 -7.90 -1.30
CA PRO A 40 -2.27 -7.05 -1.64
C PRO A 40 -3.15 -7.66 -2.74
N MET A 41 -4.47 -7.71 -2.47
CA MET A 41 -5.48 -8.28 -3.38
C MET A 41 -6.69 -7.35 -3.46
N GLY A 42 -6.90 -6.66 -4.59
CA GLY A 42 -8.09 -5.80 -4.77
C GLY A 42 -9.39 -6.59 -4.65
N THR A 43 -10.29 -6.19 -3.74
CA THR A 43 -11.54 -6.91 -3.48
C THR A 43 -12.75 -6.25 -4.16
N GLY A 44 -12.70 -4.92 -4.31
CA GLY A 44 -13.83 -4.14 -4.81
C GLY A 44 -15.02 -4.10 -3.84
N PHE A 45 -14.78 -4.34 -2.54
CA PHE A 45 -15.82 -4.37 -1.51
C PHE A 45 -16.08 -3.01 -0.86
N ALA A 46 -15.30 -1.99 -1.18
CA ALA A 46 -15.47 -0.66 -0.60
C ALA A 46 -16.77 -0.02 -1.07
N THR A 47 -17.35 0.79 -0.19
CA THR A 47 -18.46 1.65 -0.55
C THR A 47 -18.02 2.69 -1.58
N SER A 48 -18.98 3.38 -2.20
CA SER A 48 -18.68 4.44 -3.17
C SER A 48 -17.88 5.60 -2.58
N ASP A 49 -17.97 5.82 -1.27
CA ASP A 49 -17.21 6.81 -0.50
C ASP A 49 -15.93 6.24 0.15
N GLY A 50 -15.57 5.00 -0.18
CA GLY A 50 -14.27 4.41 0.15
C GLY A 50 -14.13 3.86 1.56
N ARG A 51 -15.23 3.46 2.19
CA ARG A 51 -15.24 2.90 3.55
C ARG A 51 -15.04 1.39 3.56
N VAL A 52 -14.44 0.92 4.65
CA VAL A 52 -14.42 -0.50 5.01
C VAL A 52 -15.84 -0.99 5.20
N THR A 53 -16.09 -2.25 4.81
CA THR A 53 -17.39 -2.92 4.90
C THR A 53 -17.22 -4.25 5.63
N ASP A 54 -18.32 -4.81 6.13
CA ASP A 54 -18.32 -6.12 6.78
C ASP A 54 -17.71 -7.22 5.89
N ARG A 55 -17.86 -7.10 4.57
CA ARG A 55 -17.25 -8.03 3.61
C ARG A 55 -15.72 -8.01 3.69
N HIS A 56 -15.10 -6.85 3.91
CA HIS A 56 -13.67 -6.78 4.14
C HIS A 56 -13.30 -7.45 5.46
N LEU A 57 -14.04 -7.19 6.53
CA LEU A 57 -13.75 -7.76 7.85
C LEU A 57 -13.73 -9.30 7.77
N HIS A 58 -14.76 -9.90 7.17
CA HIS A 58 -14.80 -11.35 6.95
C HIS A 58 -13.66 -11.81 6.02
N TYR A 59 -13.42 -11.09 4.93
CA TYR A 59 -12.37 -11.46 3.96
C TYR A 59 -10.99 -11.55 4.61
N TYR A 60 -10.58 -10.54 5.40
CA TYR A 60 -9.26 -10.51 6.02
C TYR A 60 -9.17 -11.39 7.28
N ALA A 61 -10.25 -11.52 8.05
CA ALA A 61 -10.32 -12.48 9.16
C ALA A 61 -10.01 -13.91 8.67
N GLU A 62 -10.62 -14.35 7.56
CA GLU A 62 -10.37 -15.68 6.99
C GLU A 62 -8.91 -15.90 6.56
N ARG A 63 -8.25 -14.88 5.98
CA ARG A 63 -6.83 -15.02 5.59
C ARG A 63 -5.91 -15.01 6.80
N ALA A 64 -6.22 -14.21 7.82
CA ALA A 64 -5.49 -14.20 9.06
C ALA A 64 -5.65 -15.53 9.83
N ALA A 65 -6.87 -16.09 9.85
CA ALA A 65 -7.19 -17.41 10.40
C ALA A 65 -6.46 -18.55 9.67
N GLY A 66 -6.19 -18.39 8.36
CA GLY A 66 -5.35 -19.29 7.57
C GLY A 66 -3.89 -19.38 8.02
N GLY A 67 -3.45 -18.58 9.00
CA GLY A 67 -2.16 -18.74 9.66
C GLY A 67 -1.02 -17.90 9.08
N VAL A 68 -1.29 -16.92 8.22
CA VAL A 68 -0.23 -16.03 7.65
C VAL A 68 0.45 -15.19 8.73
N GLY A 69 1.75 -14.92 8.60
CA GLY A 69 2.49 -14.06 9.55
C GLY A 69 2.06 -12.60 9.48
N MET A 70 1.71 -12.12 8.29
CA MET A 70 1.23 -10.76 8.05
C MET A 70 0.24 -10.72 6.89
N VAL A 71 -0.74 -9.84 6.99
CA VAL A 71 -1.68 -9.50 5.92
C VAL A 71 -1.33 -8.12 5.40
N ILE A 72 -1.15 -7.98 4.09
CA ILE A 72 -1.11 -6.68 3.43
C ILE A 72 -2.49 -6.45 2.79
N THR A 73 -3.13 -5.32 3.12
CA THR A 73 -4.44 -4.99 2.56
C THR A 73 -4.37 -4.79 1.05
N GLU A 74 -5.54 -4.79 0.42
CA GLU A 74 -5.71 -4.13 -0.86
C GLU A 74 -5.27 -2.67 -0.82
N VAL A 75 -5.13 -2.10 -2.00
CA VAL A 75 -4.69 -0.73 -2.19
C VAL A 75 -5.67 0.26 -1.56
N VAL A 76 -5.12 1.24 -0.83
CA VAL A 76 -5.87 2.31 -0.16
C VAL A 76 -5.40 3.67 -0.66
N GLY A 77 -6.32 4.46 -1.18
CA GLY A 77 -6.07 5.82 -1.67
C GLY A 77 -5.86 6.80 -0.52
N VAL A 78 -4.80 7.62 -0.61
CA VAL A 78 -4.46 8.62 0.41
C VAL A 78 -5.06 10.00 0.15
N GLU A 79 -5.57 10.23 -1.06
CA GLU A 79 -6.06 11.50 -1.58
C GLU A 79 -7.03 11.22 -2.74
N GLY A 80 -8.01 12.09 -3.02
CA GLY A 80 -9.01 11.86 -4.09
C GLY A 80 -9.39 13.01 -5.01
N ASP A 81 -8.78 14.18 -4.84
CA ASP A 81 -9.01 15.29 -5.75
C ASP A 81 -8.01 15.34 -6.90
N ILE A 82 -6.74 15.03 -6.65
CA ILE A 82 -5.69 15.04 -7.67
C ILE A 82 -5.84 13.81 -8.56
N ASP A 83 -5.90 12.63 -7.93
CA ASP A 83 -6.17 11.37 -8.60
C ASP A 83 -7.48 10.78 -8.07
N PRO A 84 -8.61 11.01 -8.77
CA PRO A 84 -9.91 10.53 -8.33
C PRO A 84 -10.14 9.04 -8.60
N THR A 85 -9.11 8.32 -9.07
CA THR A 85 -9.25 6.94 -9.54
C THR A 85 -9.03 5.91 -8.45
N PRO A 86 -9.66 4.73 -8.56
CA PRO A 86 -10.69 4.36 -9.53
C PRO A 86 -12.03 5.05 -9.22
N ALA A 87 -12.89 5.11 -10.24
CA ALA A 87 -14.26 5.58 -10.09
C ALA A 87 -15.08 4.61 -9.20
N GLY A 88 -15.06 4.86 -7.88
CA GLY A 88 -15.78 4.07 -6.88
C GLY A 88 -15.07 2.80 -6.43
N ASN A 89 -15.48 2.28 -5.26
CA ASN A 89 -15.04 1.01 -4.67
C ASN A 89 -13.53 0.88 -4.38
N LEU A 90 -12.82 2.00 -4.21
CA LEU A 90 -11.48 2.03 -3.62
C LEU A 90 -11.57 2.44 -2.16
N LEU A 91 -10.93 1.68 -1.27
CA LEU A 91 -10.73 2.10 0.12
C LEU A 91 -9.96 3.42 0.19
N ARG A 92 -10.40 4.36 1.02
CA ARG A 92 -9.74 5.65 1.21
C ARG A 92 -9.32 5.86 2.65
N LEU A 93 -8.19 6.52 2.85
CA LEU A 93 -7.70 6.94 4.16
C LEU A 93 -7.23 8.41 4.14
N ASP A 94 -7.96 9.22 3.38
CA ASP A 94 -7.76 10.66 3.20
C ASP A 94 -8.42 11.54 4.30
N SER A 95 -9.25 10.94 5.15
CA SER A 95 -9.99 11.61 6.23
C SER A 95 -10.02 10.76 7.51
N ASP A 96 -10.10 11.43 8.67
CA ASP A 96 -10.20 10.78 9.98
C ASP A 96 -11.49 9.96 10.14
N LEU A 97 -12.51 10.25 9.33
CA LEU A 97 -13.76 9.49 9.27
C LEU A 97 -13.55 8.01 8.87
N HIS A 98 -12.43 7.68 8.22
CA HIS A 98 -12.12 6.32 7.81
C HIS A 98 -11.46 5.49 8.91
N ILE A 99 -10.90 6.11 9.96
CA ILE A 99 -10.08 5.45 10.98
C ILE A 99 -10.85 4.30 11.64
N ALA A 100 -12.10 4.51 12.04
CA ALA A 100 -12.88 3.50 12.78
C ALA A 100 -13.01 2.17 12.00
N GLY A 101 -13.35 2.24 10.70
CA GLY A 101 -13.46 1.03 9.89
C GLY A 101 -12.11 0.33 9.67
N PHE A 102 -11.03 1.10 9.54
CA PHE A 102 -9.68 0.56 9.47
C PHE A 102 -9.22 -0.04 10.81
N SER A 103 -9.69 0.48 11.94
CA SER A 103 -9.44 -0.12 13.26
C SER A 103 -10.12 -1.47 13.41
N ASP A 104 -11.35 -1.60 12.95
CA ASP A 104 -12.01 -2.91 12.90
C ASP A 104 -11.25 -3.89 11.98
N LEU A 105 -10.74 -3.41 10.84
CA LEU A 105 -9.95 -4.23 9.92
C LEU A 105 -8.65 -4.74 10.55
N ALA A 106 -7.89 -3.84 11.20
CA ALA A 106 -6.65 -4.21 11.88
C ALA A 106 -6.94 -5.21 13.02
N ARG A 107 -7.99 -4.95 13.81
CA ARG A 107 -8.41 -5.81 14.92
C ARG A 107 -8.73 -7.22 14.44
N VAL A 108 -9.55 -7.41 13.39
CA VAL A 108 -9.88 -8.77 12.93
C VAL A 108 -8.67 -9.54 12.38
N ILE A 109 -7.64 -8.84 11.88
CA ILE A 109 -6.36 -9.47 11.49
C ILE A 109 -5.59 -9.90 12.74
N HIS A 110 -5.51 -9.02 13.75
CA HIS A 110 -4.81 -9.27 15.01
C HIS A 110 -5.47 -10.36 15.86
N ASP A 111 -6.80 -10.46 15.86
CA ASP A 111 -7.58 -11.49 16.58
C ASP A 111 -7.15 -12.91 16.18
N HIS A 112 -6.60 -13.06 14.97
CA HIS A 112 -6.04 -14.31 14.48
C HIS A 112 -4.51 -14.37 14.51
N GLY A 113 -3.82 -13.44 15.17
CA GLY A 113 -2.38 -13.47 15.43
C GLY A 113 -1.48 -13.17 14.23
N ALA A 114 -2.00 -12.51 13.19
CA ALA A 114 -1.21 -11.97 12.08
C ALA A 114 -0.95 -10.47 12.31
N ALA A 115 0.15 -9.94 11.77
CA ALA A 115 0.37 -8.48 11.70
C ALA A 115 -0.47 -7.87 10.57
N ALA A 116 -0.87 -6.60 10.73
CA ALA A 116 -1.63 -5.84 9.73
C ALA A 116 -0.74 -4.80 9.04
N CYS A 117 -0.59 -4.92 7.72
CA CYS A 117 0.12 -3.97 6.87
C CYS A 117 -0.87 -3.31 5.90
N ILE A 118 -0.84 -1.99 5.79
CA ILE A 118 -1.69 -1.26 4.84
C ILE A 118 -0.91 -0.94 3.57
N GLN A 119 -1.47 -1.22 2.39
CA GLN A 119 -0.87 -0.73 1.15
C GLN A 119 -1.46 0.64 0.77
N LEU A 120 -0.65 1.69 0.85
CA LEU A 120 -1.06 3.06 0.53
C LEU A 120 -0.63 3.45 -0.90
N THR A 121 -1.51 4.18 -1.59
CA THR A 121 -1.23 4.71 -2.93
C THR A 121 -1.51 6.22 -3.02
N PRO A 122 -0.60 7.00 -3.64
CA PRO A 122 -0.89 8.40 -3.99
C PRO A 122 -1.78 8.50 -5.23
N GLY A 123 -2.05 7.40 -5.93
CA GLY A 123 -2.84 7.38 -7.16
C GLY A 123 -2.47 6.24 -8.10
N PHE A 124 -3.31 6.02 -9.09
CA PHE A 124 -3.11 5.01 -10.13
C PHE A 124 -2.49 5.63 -11.40
N GLY A 125 -2.56 6.95 -11.51
CA GLY A 125 -2.06 7.73 -12.64
C GLY A 125 -2.61 7.25 -13.98
N ARG A 126 -1.73 7.03 -14.97
CA ARG A 126 -2.10 6.55 -16.32
C ARG A 126 -2.87 5.22 -16.37
N GLN A 127 -2.82 4.42 -15.30
CA GLN A 127 -3.54 3.14 -15.19
C GLN A 127 -4.97 3.30 -14.68
N GLY A 128 -5.31 4.48 -14.15
CA GLY A 128 -6.59 4.75 -13.51
C GLY A 128 -7.75 4.88 -14.49
N GLN A 129 -8.94 5.08 -13.90
CA GLN A 129 -10.17 5.46 -14.60
C GLN A 129 -10.79 6.65 -13.86
N ALA A 130 -10.84 7.82 -14.52
CA ALA A 130 -11.38 9.03 -13.94
C ALA A 130 -12.90 9.13 -14.17
N PRO A 131 -13.66 9.71 -13.21
CA PRO A 131 -15.06 10.07 -13.43
C PRO A 131 -15.23 11.05 -14.60
N PRO A 132 -16.40 11.09 -15.26
CA PRO A 132 -16.69 12.07 -16.30
C PRO A 132 -16.38 13.51 -15.85
N GLY A 133 -15.70 14.28 -16.70
CA GLY A 133 -15.31 15.66 -16.41
C GLY A 133 -14.06 15.81 -15.53
N ARG A 134 -13.46 14.71 -15.06
CA ARG A 134 -12.15 14.72 -14.37
C ARG A 134 -11.09 14.07 -15.26
N GLY A 135 -9.89 14.65 -15.25
CA GLY A 135 -8.74 14.12 -16.00
C GLY A 135 -7.96 13.06 -15.22
N LEU A 136 -7.19 12.26 -15.95
CA LEU A 136 -6.16 11.39 -15.37
C LEU A 136 -4.87 12.20 -15.17
N VAL A 137 -4.05 11.76 -14.21
CA VAL A 137 -2.73 12.33 -13.93
C VAL A 137 -1.62 11.31 -14.14
N SER A 138 -0.38 11.76 -14.23
CA SER A 138 0.82 10.92 -14.39
C SER A 138 2.07 11.72 -14.03
N SER A 139 3.26 11.12 -14.13
CA SER A 139 4.54 11.83 -14.01
C SER A 139 4.74 12.86 -15.13
N SER A 140 4.43 12.51 -16.38
CA SER A 140 4.38 13.39 -17.55
C SER A 140 3.08 13.21 -18.33
N ASP A 141 2.81 14.11 -19.28
CA ASP A 141 1.75 13.92 -20.28
C ASP A 141 1.99 12.61 -21.05
N THR A 142 1.06 11.66 -20.89
CA THR A 142 1.20 10.32 -21.44
C THR A 142 -0.17 9.71 -21.77
N PRO A 143 -0.33 8.91 -22.83
CA PRO A 143 -1.64 8.35 -23.22
C PRO A 143 -2.16 7.37 -22.18
N SER A 144 -3.38 7.45 -21.66
CA SER A 144 -3.92 6.47 -20.70
C SER A 144 -3.75 5.03 -21.17
N PHE A 145 -3.54 4.11 -20.23
CA PHE A 145 -3.45 2.69 -20.54
C PHE A 145 -4.79 2.09 -20.96
N THR A 146 -5.88 2.54 -20.34
CA THR A 146 -7.23 2.02 -20.61
C THR A 146 -7.87 2.64 -21.86
N ASP A 147 -7.49 3.88 -22.20
CA ASP A 147 -7.90 4.56 -23.42
C ASP A 147 -6.75 5.41 -23.97
N PRO A 148 -5.96 4.91 -24.95
CA PRO A 148 -4.85 5.64 -25.52
C PRO A 148 -5.21 6.96 -26.21
N LYS A 149 -6.50 7.28 -26.41
CA LYS A 149 -6.94 8.58 -26.94
C LYS A 149 -7.04 9.65 -25.85
N THR A 150 -7.08 9.23 -24.59
CA THR A 150 -7.14 10.13 -23.44
C THR A 150 -5.73 10.36 -22.91
N THR A 151 -5.33 11.63 -22.72
CA THR A 151 -4.03 11.96 -22.10
C THR A 151 -4.16 12.04 -20.59
N ALA A 152 -3.30 11.30 -19.87
CA ALA A 152 -3.04 11.53 -18.46
C ALA A 152 -2.02 12.67 -18.32
N ARG A 153 -2.42 13.74 -17.63
CA ARG A 153 -1.65 14.98 -17.50
C ARG A 153 -0.49 14.82 -16.52
N GLY A 154 0.68 15.37 -16.83
CA GLY A 154 1.79 15.49 -15.88
C GLY A 154 1.40 16.31 -14.64
N LEU A 155 1.69 15.77 -13.45
CA LEU A 155 1.46 16.47 -12.19
C LEU A 155 2.30 17.75 -12.06
N SER A 156 1.73 18.78 -11.46
CA SER A 156 2.50 19.97 -11.03
C SER A 156 3.32 19.66 -9.78
N ARG A 157 4.31 20.51 -9.45
CA ARG A 157 5.11 20.36 -8.24
C ARG A 157 4.26 20.51 -6.98
N GLU A 158 3.28 21.40 -7.02
CA GLU A 158 2.33 21.64 -5.93
C GLU A 158 1.44 20.42 -5.69
N GLU A 159 1.00 19.75 -6.76
CA GLU A 159 0.24 18.50 -6.68
C GLU A 159 1.10 17.37 -6.12
N ILE A 160 2.35 17.23 -6.56
CA ILE A 160 3.31 16.25 -6.02
C ILE A 160 3.49 16.49 -4.52
N ALA A 161 3.76 17.72 -4.10
CA ALA A 161 3.93 18.06 -2.69
C ALA A 161 2.66 17.80 -1.85
N ARG A 162 1.46 18.03 -2.43
CA ARG A 162 0.19 17.71 -1.77
C ARG A 162 0.00 16.20 -1.61
N LEU A 163 0.32 15.41 -2.62
CA LEU A 163 0.27 13.94 -2.54
C LEU A 163 1.25 13.40 -1.49
N VAL A 164 2.48 13.94 -1.43
CA VAL A 164 3.46 13.57 -0.41
C VAL A 164 2.92 13.80 1.00
N ARG A 165 2.37 14.99 1.28
CA ARG A 165 1.75 15.30 2.58
C ARG A 165 0.57 14.39 2.90
N ALA A 166 -0.33 14.17 1.92
CA ALA A 166 -1.49 13.31 2.08
C ALA A 166 -1.09 11.85 2.40
N PHE A 167 -0.03 11.35 1.77
CA PHE A 167 0.51 10.02 2.02
C PHE A 167 1.01 9.86 3.47
N GLY A 168 1.76 10.85 3.96
CA GLY A 168 2.20 10.88 5.35
C GLY A 168 1.03 10.91 6.35
N GLU A 169 0.00 11.71 6.09
CA GLU A 169 -1.20 11.74 6.95
C GLU A 169 -2.00 10.43 6.91
N ALA A 170 -2.13 9.80 5.74
CA ALA A 170 -2.76 8.48 5.65
C ALA A 170 -1.98 7.41 6.42
N ALA A 171 -0.63 7.44 6.38
CA ALA A 171 0.21 6.57 7.19
C ALA A 171 0.01 6.81 8.69
N ARG A 172 -0.09 8.09 9.12
CA ARG A 172 -0.44 8.45 10.50
C ARG A 172 -1.79 7.89 10.94
N ARG A 173 -2.81 8.02 10.08
CA ARG A 173 -4.15 7.46 10.33
C ARG A 173 -4.12 5.94 10.41
N ALA A 174 -3.38 5.26 9.53
CA ALA A 174 -3.25 3.82 9.56
C ALA A 174 -2.60 3.33 10.87
N ALA A 175 -1.51 3.97 11.30
CA ALA A 175 -0.90 3.64 12.58
C ALA A 175 -1.85 3.91 13.76
N SER A 176 -2.60 5.02 13.72
CA SER A 176 -3.63 5.34 14.73
C SER A 176 -4.77 4.33 14.73
N ALA A 177 -5.07 3.74 13.56
CA ALA A 177 -6.07 2.68 13.42
C ALA A 177 -5.56 1.32 13.93
N GLY A 178 -4.27 1.17 14.23
CA GLY A 178 -3.68 -0.07 14.75
C GLY A 178 -2.91 -0.87 13.71
N PHE A 179 -2.61 -0.34 12.52
CA PHE A 179 -1.74 -1.03 11.58
C PHE A 179 -0.28 -1.07 12.07
N ASP A 180 0.37 -2.20 11.84
CA ASP A 180 1.74 -2.46 12.28
C ASP A 180 2.79 -1.98 11.26
N ALA A 181 2.39 -1.85 9.99
CA ALA A 181 3.27 -1.52 8.88
C ALA A 181 2.54 -0.78 7.76
N VAL A 182 3.31 -0.07 6.93
CA VAL A 182 2.85 0.58 5.70
C VAL A 182 3.64 0.03 4.51
N GLU A 183 2.96 -0.32 3.43
CA GLU A 183 3.55 -0.62 2.13
C GLU A 183 3.27 0.51 1.14
N ILE A 184 4.31 0.97 0.44
CA ILE A 184 4.20 1.95 -0.63
C ILE A 184 3.88 1.25 -1.95
N HIS A 185 2.80 1.70 -2.60
CA HIS A 185 2.32 1.19 -3.87
C HIS A 185 3.15 1.73 -5.06
N GLY A 186 4.30 1.12 -5.33
CA GLY A 186 5.30 1.58 -6.31
C GLY A 186 5.54 0.69 -7.53
N HIS A 187 4.53 -0.07 -7.98
CA HIS A 187 4.69 -1.11 -9.01
C HIS A 187 3.63 -1.02 -10.12
N THR A 188 3.76 -1.92 -11.11
CA THR A 188 2.77 -2.22 -12.17
C THR A 188 2.29 -1.00 -12.94
N GLY A 189 3.16 -0.02 -13.12
CA GLY A 189 2.89 1.20 -13.87
C GLY A 189 1.93 2.17 -13.18
N TYR A 190 1.63 2.00 -11.88
CA TYR A 190 0.85 2.99 -11.11
C TYR A 190 1.66 4.26 -10.83
N LEU A 191 1.06 5.25 -10.17
CA LEU A 191 1.58 6.63 -10.18
C LEU A 191 3.04 6.73 -9.73
N VAL A 192 3.44 6.04 -8.65
CA VAL A 192 4.83 6.05 -8.19
C VAL A 192 5.77 5.41 -9.22
N ASP A 193 5.38 4.28 -9.79
CA ASP A 193 6.16 3.57 -10.84
C ASP A 193 6.29 4.40 -12.13
N GLN A 194 5.29 5.23 -12.42
CA GLN A 194 5.33 6.21 -13.52
C GLN A 194 6.40 7.27 -13.29
N PHE A 195 6.74 7.65 -12.05
CA PHE A 195 7.90 8.51 -11.77
C PHE A 195 9.22 7.75 -11.88
N LEU A 196 9.27 6.49 -11.44
CA LEU A 196 10.49 5.68 -11.47
C LEU A 196 10.97 5.36 -12.89
N SER A 197 10.03 5.09 -13.79
CA SER A 197 10.30 4.63 -15.15
C SER A 197 10.60 5.78 -16.13
N PRO A 198 11.73 5.73 -16.88
CA PRO A 198 12.01 6.71 -17.92
C PRO A 198 11.06 6.60 -19.13
N LEU A 199 10.31 5.50 -19.26
CA LEU A 199 9.28 5.33 -20.30
C LEU A 199 8.15 6.35 -20.14
N TRP A 200 7.79 6.65 -18.90
CA TRP A 200 6.63 7.47 -18.56
C TRP A 200 7.03 8.83 -18.02
N ASN A 201 8.18 8.91 -17.32
CA ASN A 201 8.71 10.14 -16.77
C ASN A 201 9.68 10.82 -17.73
N THR A 202 9.15 11.72 -18.54
CA THR A 202 9.90 12.58 -19.45
C THR A 202 10.12 14.00 -18.88
N ARG A 203 9.92 14.19 -17.57
CA ARG A 203 10.07 15.51 -16.93
C ARG A 203 11.51 15.99 -17.01
N THR A 204 11.67 17.31 -17.08
CA THR A 204 12.96 18.02 -17.10
C THR A 204 13.26 18.76 -15.80
N ASP A 205 12.39 18.64 -14.80
CA ASP A 205 12.58 19.19 -13.46
C ASP A 205 13.24 18.18 -12.51
N GLU A 206 13.29 18.52 -11.21
CA GLU A 206 13.88 17.69 -10.16
C GLU A 206 13.18 16.34 -9.95
N TYR A 207 12.03 16.11 -10.59
CA TYR A 207 11.32 14.84 -10.53
C TYR A 207 11.53 13.96 -11.77
N GLY A 208 12.34 14.37 -12.77
CA GLY A 208 12.67 13.54 -13.93
C GLY A 208 14.07 13.72 -14.50
N GLY A 209 14.33 13.07 -15.64
CA GLY A 209 15.66 12.98 -16.25
C GLY A 209 16.53 11.92 -15.58
N SER A 210 17.34 12.29 -14.59
CA SER A 210 18.28 11.38 -13.93
C SER A 210 17.58 10.34 -13.05
N LEU A 211 18.26 9.24 -12.71
CA LEU A 211 17.74 8.25 -11.77
C LEU A 211 17.40 8.91 -10.41
N ASP A 212 18.31 9.72 -9.87
CA ASP A 212 18.12 10.43 -8.59
C ASP A 212 16.86 11.29 -8.57
N ASN A 213 16.56 11.97 -9.69
CA ASN A 213 15.35 12.76 -9.83
C ASN A 213 14.10 11.89 -9.95
N ARG A 214 14.16 10.80 -10.74
CA ARG A 214 13.03 9.87 -10.91
C ARG A 214 12.63 9.15 -9.62
N VAL A 215 13.59 8.84 -8.75
CA VAL A 215 13.31 8.23 -7.44
C VAL A 215 12.87 9.26 -6.39
N ARG A 216 13.01 10.56 -6.64
CA ARG A 216 12.73 11.63 -5.67
C ARG A 216 11.32 11.54 -5.10
N PHE A 217 10.31 11.36 -5.93
CA PHE A 217 8.93 11.25 -5.47
C PHE A 217 8.75 10.06 -4.50
N ALA A 218 9.30 8.90 -4.82
CA ALA A 218 9.26 7.73 -3.94
C ALA A 218 10.00 7.98 -2.60
N VAL A 219 11.16 8.64 -2.65
CA VAL A 219 11.94 9.01 -1.46
C VAL A 219 11.19 10.01 -0.59
N GLU A 220 10.52 10.99 -1.17
CA GLU A 220 9.70 11.98 -0.45
C GLU A 220 8.48 11.33 0.22
N LEU A 221 7.84 10.34 -0.42
CA LEU A 221 6.77 9.55 0.21
C LEU A 221 7.29 8.79 1.43
N ILE A 222 8.42 8.10 1.31
CA ILE A 222 9.08 7.43 2.44
C ILE A 222 9.41 8.44 3.54
N GLY A 223 10.01 9.58 3.17
CA GLY A 223 10.35 10.67 4.09
C GLY A 223 9.13 11.16 4.86
N SER A 224 8.01 11.40 4.17
CA SER A 224 6.77 11.82 4.81
C SER A 224 6.24 10.80 5.80
N VAL A 225 6.25 9.50 5.48
CA VAL A 225 5.89 8.44 6.43
C VAL A 225 6.82 8.46 7.65
N ARG A 226 8.13 8.61 7.45
CA ARG A 226 9.12 8.68 8.52
C ARG A 226 8.93 9.88 9.44
N GLU A 227 8.58 11.04 8.88
CA GLU A 227 8.25 12.24 9.67
C GLU A 227 7.05 12.02 10.60
N ARG A 228 6.03 11.26 10.18
CA ARG A 228 4.82 11.01 11.00
C ARG A 228 4.99 9.87 12.00
N LEU A 229 5.71 8.81 11.62
CA LEU A 229 5.74 7.55 12.37
C LEU A 229 7.09 7.21 13.00
N GLY A 230 8.13 7.99 12.69
CA GLY A 230 9.48 7.77 13.17
C GLY A 230 10.28 6.71 12.39
N PRO A 231 11.57 6.54 12.75
CA PRO A 231 12.49 5.66 12.03
C PRO A 231 12.20 4.17 12.21
N ASP A 232 11.57 3.78 13.32
CA ASP A 232 11.39 2.37 13.70
C ASP A 232 10.08 1.76 13.19
N PHE A 233 9.16 2.57 12.67
CA PHE A 233 7.90 2.05 12.12
C PHE A 233 8.17 1.24 10.85
N PRO A 234 7.72 -0.01 10.72
CA PRO A 234 7.97 -0.80 9.52
C PRO A 234 7.36 -0.18 8.26
N VAL A 235 8.19 0.03 7.24
CA VAL A 235 7.77 0.53 5.92
C VAL A 235 8.35 -0.40 4.86
N SER A 236 7.51 -0.96 4.00
CA SER A 236 7.91 -1.71 2.80
C SER A 236 7.64 -0.88 1.54
N PHE A 237 8.32 -1.24 0.46
CA PHE A 237 8.13 -0.64 -0.86
C PHE A 237 7.93 -1.77 -1.87
N ARG A 238 6.79 -1.77 -2.56
CA ARG A 238 6.53 -2.72 -3.63
C ARG A 238 6.89 -2.08 -4.97
N PHE A 239 7.81 -2.68 -5.71
CA PHE A 239 8.27 -2.17 -7.01
C PHE A 239 8.24 -3.24 -8.10
N SER A 240 8.16 -2.78 -9.36
CA SER A 240 8.34 -3.64 -10.53
C SER A 240 9.82 -3.68 -10.91
N ALA A 241 10.42 -4.87 -10.94
CA ALA A 241 11.78 -5.04 -11.45
C ALA A 241 11.85 -4.99 -12.98
N ASP A 242 10.77 -5.40 -13.65
CA ASP A 242 10.64 -5.38 -15.11
C ASP A 242 9.16 -5.11 -15.44
N LEU A 243 8.92 -4.08 -16.25
CA LEU A 243 7.57 -3.68 -16.67
C LEU A 243 6.99 -4.58 -17.77
N LYS A 244 7.82 -5.41 -18.41
CA LYS A 244 7.44 -6.21 -19.59
C LYS A 244 6.87 -5.37 -20.74
N VAL A 245 7.32 -4.12 -20.83
CA VAL A 245 7.00 -3.18 -21.93
C VAL A 245 8.31 -2.77 -22.60
N PRO A 246 8.42 -2.80 -23.94
CA PRO A 246 9.63 -2.38 -24.65
C PRO A 246 9.99 -0.90 -24.43
N GLY A 247 11.30 -0.62 -24.34
CA GLY A 247 11.91 0.71 -24.21
C GLY A 247 12.67 0.87 -22.90
#